data_AF-A0A7J6SUN1-F1
#
_entry.id   AF-A0A7J6SUN1-F1
#
_cell.length_a   1.000
_cell.length_b   1.000
_cell.length_c   1.000
_cell.angle_alpha   90.00
_cell.angle_beta   90.00
_cell.angle_gamma   90.00
#
_symmetry.space_group_name_H-M   'P 1'
#
loop_
_entity.id
_entity.type
_entity.pdbx_description
1 polymer ?
#
loop_
_entity_poly.entity_id
_entity_poly.type
_entity_poly.pdbx_seq_one_letter_code
_entity_poly.pdbx_strand_id
1 'polypeptide(L)'
;MCFAFLICASYMVISPLILIPGIIYFGTALVIYTYQFTYMHAHKYETGGNIWLRLFQCSIVSVCSSHVALAAVFVAQGSPKLAFLLVPLAIGTYAYGQLLISQHHSPNQDMSIAAAIRVDHTC
;
A
#
# COMPACT_ATOMS: atom_id res chain seq x y z
N MET A 1 5.37 -3.92 -8.75
CA MET A 1 5.47 -3.76 -7.28
C MET A 1 4.22 -4.21 -6.54
N CYS A 2 3.04 -3.68 -6.85
CA CYS A 2 1.77 -4.03 -6.19
C CYS A 2 1.50 -5.53 -6.07
N PHE A 3 1.66 -6.28 -7.16
CA PHE A 3 1.45 -7.74 -7.18
C PHE A 3 2.47 -8.51 -6.33
N ALA A 4 3.75 -8.12 -6.38
CA ALA A 4 4.80 -8.74 -5.56
C ALA A 4 4.55 -8.50 -4.06
N PHE A 5 4.05 -7.31 -3.71
CA PHE A 5 3.65 -6.99 -2.34
C PHE A 5 2.45 -7.83 -1.89
N LEU A 6 1.43 -7.98 -2.75
CA LEU A 6 0.27 -8.84 -2.52
C LEU A 6 0.67 -10.27 -2.18
N ILE A 7 1.57 -10.87 -2.99
CA ILE A 7 2.08 -12.22 -2.75
C ILE A 7 2.82 -12.29 -1.43
N CYS A 8 3.79 -11.39 -1.19
CA CYS A 8 4.58 -11.41 0.04
C CYS A 8 3.69 -11.32 1.29
N ALA A 9 2.73 -10.39 1.31
CA ALA A 9 1.83 -10.20 2.45
C ALA A 9 0.86 -11.37 2.64
N SER A 10 0.34 -11.94 1.56
CA SER A 10 -0.62 -13.06 1.63
C SER A 10 0.06 -14.35 2.09
N TYR A 11 1.25 -14.65 1.56
CA TYR A 11 1.97 -15.89 1.87
C TYR A 11 2.76 -15.83 3.18
N MET A 12 3.12 -14.64 3.68
CA MET A 12 3.79 -14.48 4.98
C MET A 12 3.00 -15.16 6.12
N VAL A 13 1.68 -15.11 6.04
CA VAL A 13 0.79 -15.70 7.04
C VAL A 13 0.80 -17.23 6.99
N ILE A 14 0.92 -17.81 5.80
CA ILE A 14 0.88 -19.26 5.58
C ILE A 14 2.23 -19.90 5.87
N SER A 15 3.31 -19.29 5.36
CA SER A 15 4.68 -19.74 5.59
C SER A 15 5.61 -18.51 5.69
N PRO A 16 6.20 -18.25 6.87
CA PRO A 16 7.03 -17.07 7.08
C PRO A 16 8.33 -17.08 6.26
N LEU A 17 8.69 -18.22 5.67
CA LEU A 17 9.94 -18.37 4.92
C LEU A 17 9.97 -17.53 3.63
N ILE A 18 8.80 -17.15 3.09
CA ILE A 18 8.70 -16.30 1.89
C ILE A 18 9.20 -14.86 2.13
N LEU A 19 9.38 -14.46 3.39
CA LEU A 19 9.88 -13.14 3.74
C LEU A 19 11.31 -12.91 3.24
N ILE A 20 12.15 -13.95 3.27
CA ILE A 20 13.56 -13.86 2.86
C ILE A 20 13.69 -13.42 1.39
N PRO A 21 13.08 -14.12 0.40
CA PRO A 21 13.13 -13.66 -0.99
C PRO A 21 12.38 -12.34 -1.19
N GLY A 22 11.32 -12.06 -0.43
CA GLY A 22 10.60 -10.79 -0.47
C GLY A 22 11.49 -9.59 -0.12
N ILE A 23 12.26 -9.69 0.97
CA ILE A 23 13.19 -8.64 1.40
C ILE A 23 14.28 -8.41 0.34
N ILE A 24 14.83 -9.49 -0.23
CA ILE A 24 15.85 -9.38 -1.28
C ILE A 24 15.27 -8.67 -2.52
N TYR A 25 14.04 -9.02 -2.92
CA TYR A 25 13.36 -8.38 -4.04
C TYR A 25 13.15 -6.88 -3.80
N PHE A 26 12.58 -6.48 -2.67
CA PHE A 26 12.35 -5.06 -2.37
C PHE A 26 13.65 -4.29 -2.13
N GLY A 27 14.64 -4.90 -1.48
CA GLY A 27 15.95 -4.29 -1.23
C GLY A 27 16.72 -4.00 -2.53
N THR A 28 16.79 -4.96 -3.44
CA THR A 28 17.44 -4.76 -4.74
C THR A 28 16.69 -3.75 -5.60
N ALA A 29 15.35 -3.81 -5.61
CA ALA A 29 14.52 -2.84 -6.31
C ALA A 29 14.79 -1.41 -5.81
N LEU A 30 14.90 -1.19 -4.49
CA LEU A 30 15.19 0.14 -3.93
C LEU A 30 16.54 0.69 -4.43
N VAL A 31 17.59 -0.13 -4.46
CA VAL A 31 18.92 0.29 -4.94
C VAL A 31 18.87 0.63 -6.43
N ILE A 32 18.28 -0.24 -7.24
CA ILE A 32 18.19 -0.06 -8.69
C ILE A 32 17.38 1.19 -9.04
N TYR A 33 16.20 1.37 -8.43
CA TYR A 33 15.35 2.53 -8.70
C TYR A 33 16.01 3.84 -8.26
N THR A 34 16.72 3.84 -7.13
CA THR A 34 17.48 5.02 -6.68
C THR A 34 18.56 5.39 -7.70
N TYR A 35 19.30 4.40 -8.20
CA TYR A 35 20.32 4.63 -9.22
C TYR A 35 19.71 5.16 -10.53
N GLN A 36 18.62 4.54 -10.99
CA GLN A 36 17.94 4.96 -12.22
C GLN A 36 17.37 6.38 -12.14
N PHE A 37 16.87 6.79 -10.98
CA PHE A 37 16.30 8.11 -10.77
C PHE A 37 17.37 9.21 -10.79
N THR A 38 18.55 8.94 -10.24
CA THR A 38 19.65 9.93 -10.18
C THR A 38 20.39 10.09 -11.50
N TYR A 39 20.63 9.00 -12.25
CA TYR A 39 21.57 9.03 -13.39
C TYR A 39 20.91 8.98 -14.76
N MET A 40 19.72 8.39 -14.90
CA MET A 40 19.16 8.08 -16.23
C MET A 40 17.87 8.83 -16.53
N HIS A 41 17.00 9.05 -15.54
CA HIS A 41 15.67 9.56 -15.78
C HIS A 41 15.62 11.10 -15.68
N ALA A 42 15.46 11.78 -16.82
CA ALA A 42 15.00 13.16 -16.85
C ALA A 42 13.47 13.17 -16.61
N HIS A 43 13.02 13.69 -15.46
CA HIS A 43 11.61 13.73 -15.11
C HIS A 43 10.88 14.73 -16.04
N LYS A 44 10.04 14.23 -16.95
CA LYS A 44 9.20 15.07 -17.84
C LYS A 44 7.85 15.45 -17.21
N TYR A 45 7.41 14.71 -16.19
CA TYR A 45 6.09 14.85 -15.57
C TYR A 45 6.19 14.86 -14.05
N GLU A 46 6.07 16.03 -13.43
CA GLU A 46 5.95 16.18 -11.98
C GLU A 46 4.53 15.79 -11.54
N THR A 47 4.34 14.57 -11.03
CA THR A 47 3.01 14.05 -10.69
C THR A 47 2.51 14.49 -9.30
N GLY A 48 3.27 15.33 -8.60
CA GLY A 48 2.90 15.87 -7.28
C GLY A 48 2.69 14.80 -6.19
N GLY A 49 3.28 13.62 -6.32
CA GLY A 49 3.13 12.54 -5.33
C GLY A 49 1.84 11.73 -5.42
N ASN A 50 1.01 11.90 -6.46
CA ASN A 50 -0.24 11.14 -6.64
C ASN A 50 -0.06 9.60 -6.62
N ILE A 51 1.12 9.11 -6.98
CA ILE A 51 1.48 7.68 -6.92
C ILE A 51 1.40 7.12 -5.49
N TRP A 52 1.63 7.94 -4.47
CA TRP A 52 1.56 7.51 -3.07
C TRP A 52 0.17 6.95 -2.72
N LEU A 53 -0.91 7.64 -3.11
CA LEU A 53 -2.28 7.20 -2.80
C LEU A 53 -2.58 5.84 -3.44
N ARG A 54 -2.11 5.64 -4.67
CA ARG A 54 -2.27 4.36 -5.37
C ARG A 54 -1.50 3.22 -4.69
N LEU A 55 -0.29 3.49 -4.21
CA LEU A 55 0.49 2.51 -3.46
C LEU A 55 -0.19 2.17 -2.13
N PHE A 56 -0.71 3.17 -1.42
CA PHE A 56 -1.42 2.99 -0.16
C PHE A 56 -2.68 2.13 -0.32
N GLN A 57 -3.50 2.39 -1.34
CA GLN A 57 -4.66 1.58 -1.68
C GLN A 57 -4.28 0.12 -1.94
N CYS A 58 -3.20 -0.11 -2.68
CA CYS A 58 -2.71 -1.46 -2.92
C CYS A 58 -2.27 -2.16 -1.64
N SER A 59 -1.61 -1.44 -0.72
CA SER A 59 -1.18 -2.01 0.56
C SER A 59 -2.38 -2.44 1.40
N ILE A 60 -3.46 -1.65 1.45
CA ILE A 60 -4.70 -2.01 2.15
C ILE A 60 -5.33 -3.26 1.55
N VAL A 61 -5.47 -3.33 0.22
CA VAL A 61 -6.04 -4.50 -0.47
C VAL A 61 -5.22 -5.75 -0.17
N SER A 62 -3.89 -5.62 -0.19
CA SER A 62 -2.97 -6.72 0.12
C SER A 62 -3.13 -7.27 1.53
N VAL A 63 -3.26 -6.38 2.52
CA VAL A 63 -3.51 -6.78 3.91
C VAL A 63 -4.92 -7.35 4.07
N CYS A 64 -5.91 -6.85 3.35
CA CYS A 64 -7.25 -7.44 3.35
C CYS A 64 -7.24 -8.88 2.81
N SER A 65 -6.53 -9.11 1.69
CA SER A 65 -6.35 -10.45 1.13
C SER A 65 -5.63 -11.41 2.08
N SER A 66 -4.66 -10.95 2.87
CA SER A 66 -3.98 -11.81 3.85
C SER A 66 -4.90 -12.24 5.00
N HIS A 67 -5.81 -11.38 5.46
CA HIS A 67 -6.84 -11.76 6.44
C HIS A 67 -7.81 -12.81 5.89
N VAL A 68 -8.22 -12.69 4.62
CA VAL A 68 -9.08 -13.69 3.95
C VAL A 68 -8.35 -15.02 3.81
N ALA A 69 -7.08 -15.00 3.41
CA ALA A 69 -6.25 -16.21 3.33
C ALA A 69 -6.10 -16.88 4.71
N LEU A 70 -5.87 -16.09 5.76
CA LEU A 70 -5.79 -16.59 7.14
C LEU A 70 -7.10 -17.23 7.61
N ALA A 71 -8.23 -16.57 7.33
CA ALA A 71 -9.55 -17.11 7.65
C ALA A 71 -9.78 -18.46 6.94
N ALA A 72 -9.39 -18.58 5.67
CA ALA A 72 -9.49 -19.83 4.92
C ALA A 72 -8.67 -20.97 5.57
N VAL A 73 -7.46 -20.69 6.04
CA VAL A 73 -6.61 -21.68 6.75
C VAL A 73 -7.25 -22.10 8.08
N PHE A 74 -7.79 -21.17 8.87
CA PHE A 74 -8.43 -21.51 10.15
C PHE A 74 -9.73 -22.31 9.99
N VAL A 75 -10.50 -22.05 8.92
CA VAL A 75 -11.67 -22.87 8.57
C VAL A 75 -11.21 -24.29 8.22
N ALA A 76 -10.14 -24.44 7.43
CA ALA A 76 -9.58 -25.75 7.08
C ALA A 76 -9.05 -26.53 8.30
N GLN A 77 -8.59 -25.85 9.35
CA GLN A 77 -8.14 -26.47 10.61
C GLN A 77 -9.27 -26.75 11.62
N GLY A 78 -10.54 -26.53 11.27
CA GLY A 78 -11.67 -26.90 12.11
C GLY A 78 -11.89 -26.02 13.34
N SER A 79 -11.29 -24.81 13.38
CA SER A 79 -11.45 -23.85 14.48
C SER A 79 -12.20 -22.59 14.03
N PRO A 80 -13.53 -22.67 13.76
CA PRO A 80 -14.30 -21.56 13.18
C PRO A 80 -14.44 -20.35 14.13
N LYS A 81 -14.24 -20.55 15.45
CA LYS A 81 -14.31 -19.47 16.44
C LYS A 81 -13.25 -18.39 16.20
N LEU A 82 -12.05 -18.79 15.79
CA LEU A 82 -10.96 -17.86 15.46
C LEU A 82 -11.22 -17.13 14.14
N ALA A 83 -11.82 -17.82 13.16
CA ALA A 83 -12.22 -17.19 11.90
C ALA A 83 -13.26 -16.08 12.12
N PHE A 84 -14.21 -16.26 13.05
CA PHE A 84 -15.20 -15.23 13.37
C PHE A 84 -14.56 -13.96 13.97
N LEU A 85 -13.46 -14.08 14.73
CA LEU A 85 -12.72 -12.94 15.27
C LEU A 85 -11.91 -12.19 14.20
N LEU A 86 -11.54 -12.87 13.11
CA LEU A 86 -10.79 -12.28 11.98
C LEU A 86 -11.65 -11.43 11.05
N VAL A 87 -12.95 -11.74 10.93
CA VAL A 87 -13.90 -10.98 10.10
C VAL A 87 -14.00 -9.51 10.51
N PRO A 88 -14.24 -9.14 11.79
CA PRO A 88 -14.30 -7.73 12.19
C PRO A 88 -12.95 -7.02 12.02
N LEU A 89 -11.83 -7.74 12.13
CA LEU A 89 -10.49 -7.18 11.93
C LEU A 89 -10.24 -6.80 10.45
N ALA A 90 -10.65 -7.67 9.52
CA ALA A 90 -10.59 -7.37 8.09
C ALA A 90 -11.49 -6.18 7.73
N ILE A 91 -12.71 -6.13 8.28
CA ILE A 91 -13.65 -5.02 8.08
C ILE A 91 -13.07 -3.71 8.64
N GLY A 92 -12.49 -3.74 9.84
CA GLY A 92 -11.85 -2.59 10.47
C GLY A 92 -10.68 -2.05 9.65
N THR A 93 -9.86 -2.94 9.08
CA THR A 93 -8.72 -2.56 8.23
C THR A 93 -9.20 -1.88 6.95
N TYR A 94 -10.24 -2.42 6.31
CA TYR A 94 -10.81 -1.83 5.10
C TYR A 94 -11.49 -0.48 5.38
N ALA A 95 -12.30 -0.40 6.45
CA ALA A 95 -12.97 0.83 6.86
C ALA A 95 -11.97 1.93 7.20
N TYR A 96 -10.91 1.61 7.97
CA TYR A 96 -9.83 2.54 8.25
C TYR A 96 -9.15 3.04 6.97
N GLY A 97 -8.89 2.13 6.03
CA GLY A 97 -8.32 2.49 4.74
C GLY A 97 -9.18 3.50 3.98
N GLN A 98 -10.49 3.30 3.93
CA GLN A 98 -11.42 4.21 3.25
C GLN A 98 -11.55 5.56 3.93
N LEU A 99 -11.52 5.61 5.27
CA LEU A 99 -11.50 6.87 6.01
C LEU A 99 -10.21 7.67 5.74
N LEU A 100 -9.07 6.99 5.69
CA LEU A 100 -7.80 7.66 5.42
C LEU A 100 -7.76 8.20 3.98
N ILE A 101 -8.26 7.41 3.02
CA ILE A 101 -8.37 7.83 1.62
C ILE A 101 -9.33 9.02 1.51
N SER A 102 -10.49 9.01 2.17
CA SER A 102 -11.43 10.12 2.08
C SER A 102 -10.86 11.42 2.67
N GLN A 103 -10.09 11.34 3.76
CA GLN A 103 -9.42 12.51 4.34
C GLN A 103 -8.25 13.02 3.50
N HIS A 104 -7.42 12.12 2.95
CA HIS A 104 -6.26 12.48 2.14
C HIS A 104 -6.58 12.70 0.65
N HIS A 105 -7.82 12.53 0.19
CA HIS A 105 -8.17 12.84 -1.20
C HIS A 105 -8.43 14.34 -1.41
N SER A 106 -8.87 15.06 -0.37
CA SER A 106 -9.32 16.46 -0.46
C SER A 106 -8.22 17.57 -0.46
N PRO A 107 -7.00 17.40 0.09
CA PRO A 107 -6.03 18.52 0.17
C PRO A 107 -4.81 18.48 -0.79
N ASN A 108 -4.58 17.40 -1.55
CA ASN A 108 -3.31 17.17 -2.26
C ASN A 108 -3.45 17.01 -3.78
N GLN A 109 -4.68 16.90 -4.30
CA GLN A 109 -4.93 16.95 -5.75
C GLN A 109 -5.31 18.36 -6.21
N ASP A 110 -5.91 19.14 -5.33
CA ASP A 110 -6.20 20.55 -5.57
C ASP A 110 -5.13 21.37 -4.84
N MET A 111 -4.39 22.19 -5.58
CA MET A 111 -3.57 23.21 -4.93
C MET A 111 -4.49 24.06 -4.05
N SER A 112 -4.20 24.10 -2.75
CA SER A 112 -4.92 24.99 -1.84
C SER A 112 -4.93 26.39 -2.43
N ILE A 113 -6.09 27.04 -2.51
CA ILE A 113 -6.24 28.39 -3.05
C ILE A 113 -5.24 29.34 -2.40
N ALA A 114 -4.96 29.15 -1.10
CA ALA A 114 -3.95 29.92 -0.37
C ALA A 114 -2.51 29.69 -0.89
N ALA A 115 -2.17 28.47 -1.32
CA ALA A 115 -0.89 28.16 -1.94
C ALA A 115 -0.81 28.75 -3.36
N ALA A 116 -1.90 28.70 -4.13
CA ALA A 116 -1.97 29.30 -5.46
C ALA A 116 -1.79 30.83 -5.40
N ILE A 117 -2.50 31.51 -4.49
CA ILE A 117 -2.34 32.96 -4.24
C ILE A 117 -0.89 33.30 -3.87
N ARG A 118 -0.23 32.46 -3.07
CA ARG A 118 1.16 32.70 -2.66
C ARG A 118 2.16 32.61 -3.82
N VAL A 119 1.90 31.74 -4.79
CA VAL A 119 2.73 31.60 -6.00
C VAL A 119 2.51 32.80 -6.92
N ASP A 120 1.27 33.26 -7.09
CA ASP A 120 0.93 34.41 -7.94
C ASP A 120 1.58 35.72 -7.46
N HIS A 121 1.74 35.92 -6.14
CA HIS A 121 2.40 37.12 -5.60
C HIS A 121 3.93 37.16 -5.77
N THR A 122 4.55 36.05 -6.19
CA THR A 122 6.01 35.95 -6.37
C THR A 122 6.47 36.06 -7.83
N CYS A 123 5.54 36.16 -8.79
CA CYS A 123 5.81 36.40 -10.20
C CYS A 123 5.51 37.86 -10.58
#